data_AF-W1YD02-F1
#
_entry.id   AF-W1YD02-F1
#
_cell.length_a   1.000
_cell.length_b   1.000
_cell.length_c   1.000
_cell.angle_alpha   90.00
_cell.angle_beta   90.00
_cell.angle_gamma   90.00
#
_symmetry.space_group_name_H-M   'P 1'
#
loop_
_entity.id
_entity.type
_entity.pdbx_description
1 polymer ?
#
loop_
_entity_poly.entity_id
_entity_poly.type
_entity_poly.pdbx_seq_one_letter_code
_entity_poly.pdbx_strand_id
1 'polypeptide(L)'
;FADQMGVDAVGFRKYMDYLSATVTISPLLGLLGTVTGMIGSFSILDSGAGASAITGGVGEALIATASGLCVAIMAFIVYTIFSHRLDSI
;
A
#
# COMPACT_ATOMS: atom_id res chain seq x y z
N PHE A 1 37.42 1.32 12.73
CA PHE A 1 36.24 1.13 13.59
C PHE A 1 35.14 2.15 13.30
N ALA A 2 35.40 3.47 13.33
CA ALA A 2 34.41 4.48 12.92
C ALA A 2 34.01 4.42 11.44
N ASP A 3 34.96 4.05 10.56
CA ASP A 3 34.72 3.92 9.11
C ASP A 3 33.78 2.74 8.76
N GLN A 4 33.82 1.66 9.56
CA GLN A 4 33.02 0.45 9.35
C GLN A 4 31.56 0.65 9.81
N MET A 5 31.34 1.41 10.89
CA MET A 5 30.00 1.80 11.35
C MET A 5 29.28 2.70 10.33
N GLY A 6 30.02 3.53 9.59
CA GLY A 6 29.46 4.33 8.51
C GLY A 6 28.96 3.49 7.33
N VAL A 7 29.70 2.44 6.96
CA VAL A 7 29.33 1.55 5.85
C VAL A 7 28.10 0.69 6.20
N ASP A 8 28.02 0.18 7.43
CA ASP A 8 26.88 -0.62 7.88
C ASP A 8 25.59 0.22 7.99
N ALA A 9 25.69 1.45 8.49
CA ALA A 9 24.57 2.39 8.56
C ALA A 9 24.03 2.78 7.17
N VAL A 10 24.89 2.93 6.16
CA VAL A 10 24.49 3.21 4.77
C VAL A 10 23.66 2.06 4.19
N GLY A 11 23.99 0.81 4.52
CA GLY A 11 23.22 -0.37 4.12
C GLY A 11 21.80 -0.37 4.72
N PHE A 12 21.68 -0.14 6.03
CA PHE A 12 20.38 -0.08 6.73
C PHE A 12 19.49 1.06 6.23
N ARG A 13 20.08 2.21 5.91
CA ARG A 13 19.37 3.37 5.38
C ARG A 13 18.69 3.07 4.05
N LYS A 14 19.35 2.27 3.20
CA LYS A 14 18.77 1.80 1.92
C LYS A 14 17.53 0.92 2.14
N TYR A 15 17.54 0.04 3.15
CA TYR A 15 16.36 -0.78 3.49
C TYR A 15 15.21 0.04 4.07
N MET A 16 15.51 1.10 4.82
CA MET A 16 14.51 2.05 5.30
C MET A 16 13.83 2.83 4.17
N ASP A 17 14.59 3.25 3.15
CA ASP A 17 14.03 3.91 1.97
C ASP A 17 13.05 3.00 1.22
N TYR A 18 13.37 1.70 1.09
CA TYR A 18 12.43 0.73 0.50
C TYR A 18 11.15 0.54 1.32
N LEU A 19 11.24 0.53 2.65
CA LEU A 19 10.04 0.48 3.51
C LEU A 19 9.19 1.75 3.33
N SER A 20 9.81 2.92 3.33
CA SER A 20 9.13 4.21 3.12
C SER A 20 8.41 4.26 1.77
N ALA A 21 9.06 3.79 0.71
CA ALA A 21 8.45 3.68 -0.62
C ALA A 21 7.25 2.72 -0.61
N THR A 22 7.36 1.58 0.08
CA THR A 22 6.28 0.59 0.19
C THR A 22 5.05 1.14 0.92
N VAL A 23 5.27 1.89 2.02
CA VAL A 23 4.20 2.58 2.75
C VAL A 23 3.44 3.55 1.85
N THR A 24 4.15 4.25 0.98
CA THR A 24 3.58 5.27 0.09
C THR A 24 2.86 4.65 -1.11
N ILE A 25 3.39 3.56 -1.66
CA ILE A 25 2.83 2.89 -2.85
C ILE A 25 1.64 1.99 -2.50
N SER A 26 1.58 1.41 -1.29
CA SER A 26 0.50 0.49 -0.89
C SER A 26 -0.92 1.11 -0.98
N PRO A 27 -1.18 2.34 -0.50
CA PRO A 27 -2.47 3.01 -0.68
C PRO A 27 -2.80 3.29 -2.16
N LEU A 28 -1.78 3.65 -2.96
CA LEU A 28 -1.95 3.91 -4.39
C LEU A 28 -2.39 2.64 -5.14
N LEU A 29 -1.86 1.46 -4.76
CA LEU A 29 -2.30 0.17 -5.29
C LEU A 29 -3.74 -0.17 -4.90
N GLY A 30 -4.17 0.15 -3.67
CA GLY A 30 -5.57 0.00 -3.26
C GLY A 30 -6.53 0.87 -4.06
N LEU A 31 -6.11 2.10 -4.39
CA LEU A 31 -6.85 3.03 -5.24
C LEU A 31 -6.89 2.53 -6.70
N LEU A 32 -5.80 1.95 -7.21
CA LEU A 32 -5.81 1.28 -8.53
C LEU A 32 -6.88 0.17 -8.56
N GLY A 33 -6.94 -0.66 -7.52
CA GLY A 33 -7.93 -1.72 -7.37
C GLY A 33 -9.37 -1.21 -7.46
N THR A 34 -9.67 -0.05 -6.85
CA THR A 34 -11.02 0.54 -6.93
C THR A 34 -11.38 0.96 -8.34
N VAL A 35 -10.43 1.59 -9.05
CA VAL A 35 -10.63 2.00 -10.43
C VAL A 35 -10.91 0.78 -11.31
N THR A 36 -10.15 -0.30 -11.15
CA THR A 36 -10.37 -1.53 -11.93
C THR A 36 -11.71 -2.20 -11.61
N GLY A 37 -12.12 -2.26 -10.35
CA GLY A 37 -13.42 -2.83 -9.94
C GLY A 37 -14.61 -1.99 -10.44
N MET A 38 -14.49 -0.67 -10.42
CA MET A 38 -15.50 0.23 -10.96
C MET A 38 -15.62 0.10 -12.49
N ILE A 39 -14.50 -0.02 -13.22
CA ILE A 39 -14.53 -0.26 -14.68
C ILE A 39 -15.27 -1.57 -15.00
N GLY A 40 -15.00 -2.65 -14.27
CA GLY A 40 -15.72 -3.92 -14.43
C GLY A 40 -17.22 -3.79 -14.13
N SER A 41 -17.57 -3.06 -13.06
CA SER A 41 -18.97 -2.78 -12.69
C SER A 41 -19.73 -2.05 -13.80
N PHE A 42 -19.10 -1.05 -14.42
CA PHE A 42 -19.69 -0.30 -15.53
C PHE A 42 -19.82 -1.14 -16.81
N SER A 43 -18.90 -2.07 -17.06
CA SER A 43 -19.04 -3.00 -18.20
C SER A 43 -20.23 -3.95 -18.04
N ILE A 44 -20.51 -4.40 -16.81
CA ILE A 44 -21.64 -5.31 -16.54
C ILE A 44 -22.97 -4.56 -16.64
N LEU A 45 -23.00 -3.30 -16.20
CA LEU A 45 -24.14 -2.38 -16.42
C LEU A 45 -24.46 -2.18 -17.89
N ASP A 46 -23.45 -1.91 -18.72
CA ASP A 46 -23.61 -1.68 -20.15
C ASP A 46 -24.18 -2.92 -20.87
N SER A 47 -23.90 -4.11 -20.33
CA SER A 47 -24.45 -5.39 -20.81
C SER A 47 -25.93 -5.61 -20.46
N GLY A 48 -26.61 -4.61 -19.88
CA GLY A 48 -28.04 -4.66 -19.53
C GLY A 48 -28.33 -5.26 -18.15
N ALA A 49 -27.33 -5.49 -17.31
CA ALA A 49 -27.54 -5.96 -15.96
C ALA A 49 -28.16 -4.86 -15.09
N GLY A 50 -29.18 -5.21 -14.30
CA GLY A 50 -29.86 -4.27 -13.40
C GLY A 50 -28.95 -3.70 -12.32
N ALA A 51 -29.41 -2.65 -11.63
CA ALA A 51 -28.62 -1.91 -10.62
C ALA A 51 -27.99 -2.77 -9.51
N SER A 52 -28.54 -3.96 -9.21
CA SER A 52 -27.94 -4.94 -8.29
C SER A 52 -26.59 -5.51 -8.76
N ALA A 53 -26.26 -5.44 -10.04
CA ALA A 53 -24.95 -5.88 -10.53
C ALA A 53 -23.83 -4.89 -10.16
N ILE A 54 -24.15 -3.60 -10.01
CA ILE A 54 -23.20 -2.56 -9.57
C ILE A 54 -22.79 -2.78 -8.12
N THR A 55 -23.73 -3.16 -7.26
CA THR A 55 -23.49 -3.30 -5.83
C THR A 55 -22.40 -4.32 -5.53
N GLY A 56 -22.24 -5.33 -6.38
CA GLY A 56 -21.14 -6.29 -6.29
C GLY A 56 -19.77 -5.65 -6.51
N GLY A 57 -19.57 -4.96 -7.62
CA GLY A 57 -18.24 -4.41 -7.94
C GLY A 57 -17.89 -3.13 -7.17
N VAL A 58 -18.87 -2.40 -6.61
CA VAL A 58 -18.62 -1.39 -5.57
C VAL A 58 -18.09 -2.05 -4.30
N GLY A 59 -18.64 -3.22 -3.92
CA GLY A 59 -18.15 -4.01 -2.79
C GLY A 59 -16.71 -4.45 -2.97
N GLU A 60 -16.35 -4.95 -4.17
CA GLU A 60 -14.95 -5.31 -4.48
C GLU A 60 -14.01 -4.11 -4.44
N ALA A 61 -14.43 -2.95 -4.95
CA ALA A 61 -13.65 -1.73 -4.88
C ALA A 61 -13.37 -1.29 -3.42
N LEU A 62 -14.36 -1.42 -2.53
CA LEU A 62 -14.19 -1.10 -1.11
C LEU A 62 -13.23 -2.08 -0.41
N ILE A 63 -13.31 -3.37 -0.72
CA ILE A 63 -12.39 -4.39 -0.18
C ILE A 63 -10.95 -4.14 -0.66
N ALA A 64 -10.75 -3.79 -1.93
CA ALA A 64 -9.44 -3.44 -2.47
C ALA A 64 -8.82 -2.25 -1.71
N THR A 65 -9.62 -1.21 -1.43
CA THR A 65 -9.16 -0.05 -0.64
C THR A 65 -8.78 -0.44 0.79
N ALA A 66 -9.65 -1.21 1.46
CA ALA A 66 -9.42 -1.64 2.84
C ALA A 66 -8.14 -2.49 2.95
N SER A 67 -7.89 -3.37 1.97
CA SER A 67 -6.68 -4.19 1.92
C SER A 67 -5.41 -3.34 1.72
N GLY A 68 -5.43 -2.37 0.79
CA GLY A 68 -4.30 -1.48 0.53
C GLY A 68 -3.95 -0.58 1.71
N LEU A 69 -4.96 -0.10 2.44
CA LEU A 69 -4.79 0.65 3.69
C LEU A 69 -4.25 -0.23 4.83
N CYS A 70 -4.75 -1.46 4.98
CA CYS A 70 -4.28 -2.38 6.01
C CYS A 70 -2.77 -2.66 5.87
N VAL A 71 -2.32 -2.95 4.64
CA VAL A 71 -0.90 -3.17 4.35
C VAL A 71 -0.08 -1.90 4.58
N ALA A 72 -0.59 -0.72 4.18
CA ALA A 72 0.10 0.55 4.40
C ALA A 72 0.29 0.87 5.90
N ILE A 73 -0.73 0.65 6.71
CA ILE A 73 -0.68 0.87 8.17
C ILE A 73 0.33 -0.08 8.81
N MET A 74 0.32 -1.36 8.43
CA MET A 74 1.28 -2.34 8.95
C MET A 74 2.73 -1.97 8.58
N ALA A 75 2.97 -1.61 7.33
CA ALA A 75 4.29 -1.19 6.86
C ALA A 75 4.76 0.10 7.58
N PHE A 76 3.84 1.04 7.86
CA PHE A 76 4.18 2.30 8.53
C PHE A 76 4.58 2.10 10.00
N ILE A 77 3.94 1.17 10.69
CA ILE A 77 4.30 0.81 12.07
C ILE A 77 5.73 0.24 12.11
N VAL A 78 6.05 -0.70 11.21
CA VAL A 78 7.39 -1.29 11.13
C VAL A 78 8.45 -0.25 10.75
N TYR A 79 8.15 0.62 9.78
CA TYR A 79 9.04 1.72 9.39
C TYR A 79 9.32 2.65 10.57
N THR A 80 8.29 3.03 11.32
CA THR A 80 8.43 3.94 12.48
C THR A 80 9.31 3.33 13.56
N ILE A 81 9.14 2.03 13.86
CA ILE A 81 9.96 1.32 14.87
C ILE A 81 11.42 1.24 14.43
N PHE A 82 11.68 0.86 13.18
CA PHE A 82 13.04 0.75 12.65
C PHE A 82 13.74 2.12 12.54
N SER A 83 13.01 3.17 12.15
CA SER A 83 13.54 4.53 12.03
C SER A 83 14.01 5.05 13.38
N HIS A 84 13.18 4.91 14.41
CA HIS A 84 13.55 5.32 15.76
C HIS A 84 14.73 4.51 16.31
N ARG A 85 14.85 3.22 15.94
CA ARG A 85 15.97 2.38 16.35
C ARG A 85 17.29 2.82 15.71
N LEU A 86 17.28 3.17 14.43
CA LEU A 86 18.48 3.68 13.74
C LEU A 86 18.87 5.09 14.19
N ASP A 87 17.92 5.98 14.46
CA ASP A 87 18.22 7.32 14.98
C ASP A 87 18.72 7.31 16.44
N SER A 88 18.46 6.23 17.19
CA SER A 88 18.91 6.06 18.58
C SER A 88 20.32 5.47 18.73
N ILE A 89 20.97 5.09 17.62
CA ILE A 89 22.33 4.52 17.56
C ILE A 89 23.30 5.60 17.11
#